data_AF-A0A426ZYC8-F1
#
_entry.id   AF-A0A426ZYC8-F1
#
_cell.length_a   1.000
_cell.length_b   1.000
_cell.length_c   1.000
_cell.angle_alpha   90.00
_cell.angle_beta   90.00
_cell.angle_gamma   90.00
#
_symmetry.space_group_name_H-M   'P 1'
#
loop_
_entity.id
_entity.type
_entity.pdbx_description
1 polymer ?
#
loop_
_entity_poly.entity_id
_entity_poly.type
_entity_poly.pdbx_seq_one_letter_code
_entity_poly.pdbx_strand_id
1 'polypeptide(L)'
;MFGLQCALHSQEEVRAKAIRLVANKLYPLNFASDIIEQFAVRMLLSVVDQQSSEADTSLVYSNEQQTEMASQDAFVGGSEILEPAASESDADKDNQASVLKVPTISLSEAQRQTSLFFALCSKKPSLLQLVFDIYGRAPKAVKQSVHQHIPNLVKNLNSSYCELLHLISDPPEGSKGLVVLVLETLTEESTPSSDLIVVVKHLYETKLKDAAILIPMLSSFSKDEVCYVTYE
;
A
#
# COMPACT_ATOMS: atom_id res chain seq x y z
N MET A 1 -15.05 25.41 0.04
CA MET A 1 -13.91 24.79 -0.67
C MET A 1 -12.58 24.91 0.09
N PHE A 2 -12.32 26.00 0.83
CA PHE A 2 -11.06 26.21 1.58
C PHE A 2 -10.68 25.05 2.54
N GLY A 3 -11.64 24.52 3.31
CA GLY A 3 -11.37 23.41 4.24
C GLY A 3 -10.88 22.12 3.56
N LEU A 4 -11.30 21.84 2.32
CA LEU A 4 -10.85 20.68 1.54
C LEU A 4 -9.42 20.86 1.04
N GLN A 5 -9.05 22.06 0.62
CA GLN A 5 -7.68 22.37 0.21
C GLN A 5 -6.71 22.31 1.41
N CYS A 6 -7.14 22.76 2.59
CA CYS A 6 -6.34 22.61 3.81
C CYS A 6 -6.13 21.14 4.22
N ALA A 7 -7.05 20.23 3.86
CA ALA A 7 -6.88 18.79 4.08
C ALA A 7 -5.80 18.16 3.18
N LEU A 8 -5.28 18.90 2.20
CA LEU A 8 -4.13 18.53 1.36
C LEU A 8 -2.91 19.40 1.64
N HIS A 9 -2.86 20.09 2.77
CA HIS A 9 -1.76 21.00 3.09
C HIS A 9 -0.46 20.24 3.37
N SER A 10 0.69 20.80 2.98
CA SER A 10 2.01 20.19 3.16
C SER A 10 2.36 20.00 4.64
N GLN A 11 2.00 20.98 5.49
CA GLN A 11 2.17 20.88 6.94
C GLN A 11 1.16 19.91 7.56
N GLU A 12 1.66 18.90 8.26
CA GLU A 12 0.86 17.85 8.88
C GLU A 12 -0.11 18.37 9.94
N GLU A 13 0.29 19.33 10.78
CA GLU A 13 -0.59 19.87 11.82
C GLU A 13 -1.82 20.58 11.24
N VAL A 14 -1.60 21.40 10.20
CA VAL A 14 -2.67 22.11 9.49
C VAL A 14 -3.60 21.10 8.83
N ARG A 15 -3.01 20.11 8.15
CA ARG A 15 -3.73 19.03 7.48
C ARG A 15 -4.58 18.23 8.46
N ALA A 16 -4.02 17.78 9.57
CA ALA A 16 -4.72 17.01 10.59
C ALA A 16 -5.90 17.78 11.19
N LYS A 17 -5.70 19.08 11.51
CA LYS A 17 -6.78 19.95 12.00
C LYS A 17 -7.89 20.12 10.96
N ALA A 18 -7.53 20.31 9.68
CA ALA A 18 -8.49 20.42 8.59
C ALA A 18 -9.26 19.11 8.35
N ILE A 19 -8.58 17.98 8.29
CA ILE A 19 -9.21 16.65 8.15
C ILE A 19 -10.18 16.42 9.31
N ARG A 20 -9.76 16.70 10.54
CA ARG A 20 -10.63 16.56 11.70
C ARG A 20 -11.87 17.43 11.61
N LEU A 21 -11.75 18.67 11.13
CA LEU A 21 -12.88 19.57 10.89
C LEU A 21 -13.80 19.01 9.79
N VAL A 22 -13.23 18.61 8.65
CA VAL A 22 -13.98 18.09 7.50
C VAL A 22 -14.70 16.79 7.88
N ALA A 23 -14.00 15.79 8.40
CA ALA A 23 -14.55 14.46 8.70
C ALA A 23 -15.51 14.46 9.91
N ASN A 24 -15.32 15.32 10.92
CA ASN A 24 -16.17 15.30 12.12
C ASN A 24 -17.27 16.36 12.13
N LYS A 25 -17.11 17.48 11.42
CA LYS A 25 -18.08 18.59 11.45
C LYS A 25 -18.79 18.81 10.13
N LEU A 26 -18.12 18.66 9.00
CA LEU A 26 -18.71 18.90 7.68
C LEU A 26 -19.32 17.64 7.08
N TYR A 27 -18.65 16.50 7.23
CA TYR A 27 -19.10 15.22 6.67
C TYR A 27 -20.47 14.75 7.18
N PRO A 28 -20.85 14.94 8.46
CA PRO A 28 -22.20 14.60 8.92
C PRO A 28 -23.32 15.47 8.32
N LEU A 29 -23.00 16.55 7.60
CA LEU A 29 -23.98 17.40 6.94
C LEU A 29 -24.34 16.76 5.59
N ASN A 30 -25.62 16.39 5.42
CA ASN A 30 -26.11 15.67 4.22
C ASN A 30 -25.77 16.35 2.88
N PHE A 31 -25.68 17.68 2.83
CA PHE A 31 -25.34 18.40 1.60
C PHE A 31 -23.84 18.39 1.28
N ALA A 32 -22.98 18.08 2.25
CA ALA A 32 -21.53 18.15 2.12
C ALA A 32 -20.88 16.77 1.99
N SER A 33 -21.51 15.70 2.51
CA SER A 33 -20.96 14.34 2.50
C SER A 33 -20.55 13.89 1.09
N ASP A 34 -21.45 13.96 0.12
CA ASP A 34 -21.19 13.55 -1.27
C ASP A 34 -20.03 14.34 -1.91
N ILE A 35 -20.01 15.66 -1.72
CA ILE A 35 -18.94 16.53 -2.24
C ILE A 35 -17.59 16.16 -1.62
N ILE A 36 -17.57 15.86 -0.31
CA ILE A 36 -16.36 15.47 0.42
C ILE A 36 -15.88 14.09 -0.02
N GLU A 37 -16.79 13.12 -0.21
CA GLU A 37 -16.46 11.77 -0.71
C GLU A 37 -15.87 11.86 -2.11
N GLN A 38 -16.53 12.54 -3.05
CA GLN A 38 -16.05 12.69 -4.42
C GLN A 38 -14.69 13.37 -4.47
N PHE A 39 -14.47 14.38 -3.62
CA PHE A 39 -13.17 15.03 -3.52
C PHE A 39 -12.09 14.07 -3.02
N ALA A 40 -12.35 13.33 -1.94
CA ALA A 40 -11.40 12.39 -1.36
C ALA A 40 -11.08 11.22 -2.32
N VAL A 41 -12.11 10.66 -2.96
CA VAL A 41 -11.97 9.60 -3.98
C VAL A 41 -11.14 10.10 -5.16
N ARG A 42 -11.41 11.31 -5.67
CA ARG A 42 -10.64 11.89 -6.77
C ARG A 42 -9.16 12.03 -6.42
N MET A 43 -8.85 12.47 -5.20
CA MET A 43 -7.46 12.61 -4.74
C MET A 43 -6.77 11.26 -4.54
N LEU A 44 -7.49 10.23 -4.09
CA LEU A 44 -6.96 8.87 -3.99
C LEU A 44 -6.70 8.25 -5.36
N LEU A 45 -7.63 8.39 -6.30
CA LEU A 45 -7.47 7.82 -7.64
C LEU A 45 -6.36 8.54 -8.42
N SER A 46 -6.22 9.86 -8.26
CA SER A 46 -5.17 10.60 -8.96
C SER A 46 -3.77 10.12 -8.62
N VAL A 47 -3.51 9.66 -7.38
CA VAL A 47 -2.20 9.09 -7.00
C VAL A 47 -2.01 7.65 -7.46
N VAL A 48 -3.10 6.91 -7.61
CA VAL A 48 -3.06 5.53 -8.10
C VAL A 48 -2.82 5.51 -9.61
N ASP A 49 -3.49 6.39 -10.34
CA ASP A 49 -3.45 6.42 -11.82
C ASP A 49 -2.23 7.19 -12.38
N GLN A 50 -1.50 7.94 -11.55
CA GLN A 50 -0.24 8.60 -11.96
C GLN A 50 0.85 7.63 -12.44
N GLN A 51 0.73 6.33 -12.14
CA GLN A 51 1.68 5.31 -12.56
C GLN A 51 1.15 4.40 -13.69
N SER A 52 -0.14 4.47 -14.05
CA SER A 52 -0.74 3.68 -15.14
C SER A 52 -0.62 4.35 -16.52
N SER A 53 -0.29 5.64 -16.58
CA SER A 53 -0.22 6.41 -17.83
C SER A 53 1.08 6.24 -18.64
N GLU A 54 2.04 5.43 -18.19
CA GLU A 54 3.34 5.25 -18.87
C GLU A 54 3.61 3.82 -19.37
N ALA A 55 2.60 2.94 -19.35
CA ALA A 55 2.76 1.54 -19.79
C ALA A 55 2.29 1.24 -21.23
N ASP A 56 1.85 2.24 -21.99
CA ASP A 56 1.36 2.06 -23.37
C ASP A 56 2.29 2.70 -24.42
N THR A 57 3.60 2.47 -24.35
CA THR A 57 4.48 2.57 -25.54
C THR A 57 5.74 1.72 -25.40
N SER A 58 5.62 0.41 -25.55
CA SER A 58 6.52 -0.37 -26.42
C SER A 58 6.10 -1.84 -26.44
N LEU A 59 5.42 -2.19 -27.53
CA LEU A 59 5.24 -3.55 -27.98
C LEU A 59 6.59 -4.09 -28.53
N VAL A 60 6.86 -5.35 -28.17
CA VAL A 60 7.63 -6.36 -28.92
C VAL A 60 9.16 -6.20 -28.95
N TYR A 61 9.84 -7.09 -28.23
CA TYR A 61 10.74 -8.06 -28.88
C TYR A 61 10.71 -9.39 -28.10
N SER A 62 10.48 -10.46 -28.85
CA SER A 62 10.35 -11.83 -28.37
C SER A 62 11.70 -12.57 -28.34
N ASN A 63 11.69 -13.61 -27.51
CA ASN A 63 12.42 -14.89 -27.56
C ASN A 63 13.84 -15.03 -27.00
N GLU A 64 13.87 -15.85 -25.94
CA GLU A 64 14.61 -17.12 -25.79
C GLU A 64 16.12 -17.14 -26.06
N GLN A 65 16.89 -17.47 -25.02
CA GLN A 65 17.86 -18.57 -25.07
C GLN A 65 18.31 -19.01 -23.66
N GLN A 66 18.77 -20.24 -23.62
CA GLN A 66 18.73 -21.23 -22.55
C GLN A 66 20.17 -21.70 -22.24
N THR A 67 20.50 -21.85 -20.95
CA THR A 67 21.45 -22.80 -20.30
C THR A 67 22.96 -22.83 -20.67
N GLU A 68 23.74 -23.25 -19.64
CA GLU A 68 25.13 -23.79 -19.60
C GLU A 68 26.25 -22.76 -19.35
N MET A 69 26.94 -22.73 -18.20
CA MET A 69 27.85 -23.67 -17.52
C MET A 69 29.33 -23.49 -17.91
N ALA A 70 30.17 -23.39 -16.86
CA ALA A 70 31.61 -23.69 -16.78
C ALA A 70 32.67 -22.59 -17.04
N SER A 71 33.47 -22.38 -15.98
CA SER A 71 34.95 -22.32 -15.95
C SER A 71 35.69 -20.97 -16.02
N GLN A 72 36.24 -20.62 -14.83
CA GLN A 72 37.63 -20.25 -14.48
C GLN A 72 38.50 -19.44 -15.48
N ASP A 73 39.04 -18.29 -15.01
CA ASP A 73 40.47 -18.17 -14.71
C ASP A 73 40.84 -16.88 -13.94
N ALA A 74 42.03 -16.90 -13.34
CA ALA A 74 42.50 -16.11 -12.22
C ALA A 74 43.43 -14.92 -12.57
N PHE A 75 43.87 -14.20 -11.51
CA PHE A 75 45.07 -13.31 -11.43
C PHE A 75 44.91 -11.92 -12.07
N VAL A 76 45.48 -10.79 -11.61
CA VAL A 76 46.29 -10.33 -10.46
C VAL A 76 46.07 -8.80 -10.41
N GLY A 77 45.87 -8.14 -9.27
CA GLY A 77 46.89 -7.72 -8.30
C GLY A 77 47.27 -6.24 -8.50
N GLY A 78 47.38 -5.46 -7.41
CA GLY A 78 48.07 -4.16 -7.40
C GLY A 78 47.30 -3.03 -6.71
N SER A 79 47.59 -2.85 -5.42
CA SER A 79 47.28 -1.67 -4.61
C SER A 79 48.23 -0.51 -4.99
N GLU A 80 47.80 0.74 -4.81
CA GLU A 80 48.52 1.84 -4.11
C GLU A 80 48.10 3.26 -4.58
N ILE A 81 47.50 3.93 -3.60
CA ILE A 81 47.42 5.36 -3.25
C ILE A 81 48.49 6.26 -3.88
N LEU A 82 48.12 7.49 -4.27
CA LEU A 82 48.77 8.78 -3.90
C LEU A 82 48.11 9.99 -4.63
N GLU A 83 47.47 10.88 -3.87
CA GLU A 83 47.41 12.34 -4.12
C GLU A 83 48.75 12.99 -3.68
N PRO A 84 49.04 14.31 -3.81
CA PRO A 84 48.24 15.46 -4.30
C PRO A 84 49.00 16.42 -5.25
N ALA A 85 48.33 17.43 -5.83
CA ALA A 85 48.73 18.85 -5.81
C ALA A 85 47.86 19.74 -6.72
N ALA A 86 47.66 20.98 -6.27
CA ALA A 86 46.78 22.02 -6.78
C ALA A 86 47.11 22.52 -8.20
N SER A 87 46.09 23.05 -8.91
CA SER A 87 46.05 24.45 -9.41
C SER A 87 44.89 24.69 -10.41
N GLU A 88 43.95 25.54 -9.96
CA GLU A 88 43.32 26.70 -10.62
C GLU A 88 42.83 26.67 -12.10
N SER A 89 41.51 26.94 -12.24
CA SER A 89 40.70 27.47 -13.38
C SER A 89 40.79 26.75 -14.75
N ASP A 90 39.77 26.64 -15.60
CA ASP A 90 38.59 27.45 -15.87
C ASP A 90 37.52 26.60 -16.60
N ALA A 91 36.31 27.16 -16.67
CA ALA A 91 35.11 26.75 -17.39
C ALA A 91 35.25 25.80 -18.61
N ASP A 92 34.41 24.75 -18.66
CA ASP A 92 33.29 24.69 -19.62
C ASP A 92 32.40 23.44 -19.44
N LYS A 93 31.09 23.68 -19.54
CA LYS A 93 29.99 22.73 -19.83
C LYS A 93 29.93 21.39 -19.09
N ASP A 94 29.27 21.47 -17.94
CA ASP A 94 28.68 20.33 -17.24
C ASP A 94 27.65 19.63 -18.14
N ASN A 95 27.90 18.35 -18.42
CA ASN A 95 26.98 17.42 -19.06
C ASN A 95 25.77 17.22 -18.14
N GLN A 96 24.73 18.03 -18.29
CA GLN A 96 23.40 17.66 -17.79
C GLN A 96 22.88 16.49 -18.63
N ALA A 97 23.24 15.28 -18.21
CA ALA A 97 22.45 14.10 -18.47
C ALA A 97 21.03 14.37 -17.96
N SER A 98 20.13 14.67 -18.90
CA SER A 98 18.70 14.71 -18.64
C SER A 98 18.24 13.29 -18.32
N VAL A 99 18.44 12.87 -17.09
CA VAL A 99 17.74 11.71 -16.52
C VAL A 99 16.27 12.08 -16.57
N LEU A 100 15.53 11.45 -17.48
CA LEU A 100 14.08 11.46 -17.53
C LEU A 100 13.58 11.04 -16.14
N LYS A 101 13.22 12.03 -15.31
CA LYS A 101 12.64 11.78 -14.00
C LYS A 101 11.21 11.32 -14.23
N VAL A 102 11.03 10.00 -14.34
CA VAL A 102 9.75 9.35 -14.09
C VAL A 102 9.20 9.96 -12.79
N PRO A 103 7.99 10.57 -12.77
CA PRO A 103 7.43 11.11 -11.54
C PRO A 103 7.06 9.95 -10.62
N THR A 104 8.03 9.49 -9.83
CA THR A 104 7.78 8.55 -8.75
C THR A 104 7.15 9.35 -7.63
N ILE A 105 5.86 9.11 -7.37
CA ILE A 105 5.15 9.77 -6.28
C ILE A 105 5.89 9.51 -4.95
N SER A 106 6.12 10.57 -4.18
CA SER A 106 6.77 10.42 -2.87
C SER A 106 5.80 9.86 -1.84
N LEU A 107 6.31 9.19 -0.80
CA LEU A 107 5.48 8.70 0.31
C LEU A 107 4.70 9.84 0.99
N SER A 108 5.34 11.00 1.15
CA SER A 108 4.71 12.19 1.74
C SER A 108 3.53 12.71 0.89
N GLU A 109 3.68 12.69 -0.43
CA GLU A 109 2.63 13.07 -1.36
C GLU A 109 1.46 12.10 -1.31
N ALA A 110 1.75 10.79 -1.36
CA ALA A 110 0.75 9.73 -1.21
C ALA A 110 -0.03 9.88 0.11
N GLN A 111 0.66 9.98 1.25
CA GLN A 111 0.03 10.21 2.55
C GLN A 111 -0.87 11.44 2.55
N ARG A 112 -0.41 12.56 1.98
CA ARG A 112 -1.19 13.81 1.93
C ARG A 112 -2.50 13.65 1.18
N GLN A 113 -2.48 12.92 0.06
CA GLN A 113 -3.63 12.74 -0.82
C GLN A 113 -4.59 11.63 -0.36
N THR A 114 -4.11 10.66 0.42
CA THR A 114 -4.92 9.57 0.97
C THR A 114 -5.49 9.86 2.37
N SER A 115 -4.85 10.72 3.17
CA SER A 115 -5.20 10.94 4.58
C SER A 115 -6.68 11.32 4.80
N LEU A 116 -7.22 12.20 3.96
CA LEU A 116 -8.62 12.59 4.07
C LEU A 116 -9.56 11.41 3.79
N PHE A 117 -9.28 10.66 2.72
CA PHE A 117 -10.08 9.50 2.35
C PHE A 117 -10.14 8.46 3.48
N PHE A 118 -8.99 8.12 4.08
CA PHE A 118 -8.96 7.18 5.18
C PHE A 118 -9.69 7.70 6.44
N ALA A 119 -9.66 9.00 6.71
CA ALA A 119 -10.46 9.57 7.79
C ALA A 119 -11.98 9.43 7.56
N LEU A 120 -12.43 9.39 6.29
CA LEU A 120 -13.82 9.13 5.93
C LEU A 120 -14.18 7.66 6.04
N CYS A 121 -13.24 6.72 5.79
CA CYS A 121 -13.49 5.29 5.99
C CYS A 121 -13.90 4.97 7.44
N SER A 122 -13.40 5.71 8.44
CA SER A 122 -13.86 5.57 9.83
C SER A 122 -15.31 6.02 10.06
N LYS A 123 -15.87 6.84 9.15
CA LYS A 123 -17.25 7.35 9.23
C LYS A 123 -18.21 6.51 8.40
N LYS A 124 -17.73 6.02 7.26
CA LYS A 124 -18.50 5.22 6.31
C LYS A 124 -17.62 4.05 5.83
N PRO A 125 -17.70 2.90 6.53
CA PRO A 125 -16.86 1.74 6.26
C PRO A 125 -17.04 1.14 4.86
N SER A 126 -18.17 1.39 4.20
CA SER A 126 -18.38 0.99 2.80
C SER A 126 -17.34 1.57 1.83
N LEU A 127 -16.67 2.69 2.18
CA LEU A 127 -15.57 3.26 1.40
C LEU A 127 -14.32 2.37 1.41
N LEU A 128 -14.19 1.46 2.39
CA LEU A 128 -13.06 0.55 2.49
C LEU A 128 -13.00 -0.42 1.30
N GLN A 129 -14.14 -0.79 0.72
CA GLN A 129 -14.19 -1.62 -0.49
C GLN A 129 -13.33 -1.03 -1.62
N LEU A 130 -13.41 0.28 -1.84
CA LEU A 130 -12.62 0.96 -2.85
C LEU A 130 -11.10 0.82 -2.58
N VAL A 131 -10.68 0.78 -1.31
CA VAL A 131 -9.27 0.56 -0.95
C VAL A 131 -8.82 -0.81 -1.42
N PHE A 132 -9.61 -1.85 -1.16
CA PHE A 132 -9.30 -3.21 -1.60
C PHE A 132 -9.23 -3.30 -3.13
N ASP A 133 -10.17 -2.66 -3.83
CA ASP A 133 -10.25 -2.69 -5.30
C ASP A 133 -9.04 -2.04 -5.97
N ILE A 134 -8.56 -0.91 -5.46
CA ILE A 134 -7.43 -0.20 -6.05
C ILE A 134 -6.07 -0.69 -5.55
N TYR A 135 -6.03 -1.43 -4.43
CA TYR A 135 -4.78 -1.81 -3.77
C TYR A 135 -3.86 -2.61 -4.69
N GLY A 136 -4.39 -3.55 -5.47
CA GLY A 136 -3.59 -4.39 -6.38
C GLY A 136 -2.72 -3.57 -7.33
N ARG A 137 -3.33 -2.58 -7.99
CA ARG A 137 -2.68 -1.67 -8.96
C ARG A 137 -1.99 -0.46 -8.35
N ALA A 138 -2.16 -0.22 -7.05
CA ALA A 138 -1.62 0.97 -6.40
C ALA A 138 -0.07 1.00 -6.41
N PRO A 139 0.54 2.18 -6.58
CA PRO A 139 1.98 2.35 -6.53
C PRO A 139 2.52 2.10 -5.12
N LYS A 140 3.81 1.77 -5.00
CA LYS A 140 4.44 1.38 -3.72
C LYS A 140 4.26 2.42 -2.61
N ALA A 141 4.37 3.70 -2.92
CA ALA A 141 4.17 4.79 -1.96
C ALA A 141 2.73 4.86 -1.44
N VAL A 142 1.73 4.61 -2.29
CA VAL A 142 0.31 4.54 -1.88
C VAL A 142 0.07 3.30 -1.04
N LYS A 143 0.60 2.13 -1.42
CA LYS A 143 0.52 0.90 -0.61
C LYS A 143 1.09 1.11 0.80
N GLN A 144 2.25 1.76 0.90
CA GLN A 144 2.86 2.11 2.19
C GLN A 144 1.98 3.06 3.01
N SER A 145 1.38 4.08 2.37
CA SER A 145 0.43 4.96 3.06
C SER A 145 -0.82 4.21 3.54
N VAL A 146 -1.38 3.32 2.71
CA VAL A 146 -2.51 2.46 3.07
C VAL A 146 -2.17 1.63 4.31
N HIS A 147 -0.99 1.00 4.32
CA HIS A 147 -0.54 0.18 5.44
C HIS A 147 -0.43 0.93 6.76
N GLN A 148 -0.15 2.24 6.73
CA GLN A 148 -0.12 3.07 7.93
C GLN A 148 -1.52 3.40 8.46
N HIS A 149 -2.51 3.50 7.58
CA HIS A 149 -3.88 3.87 7.97
C HIS A 149 -4.73 2.66 8.38
N ILE A 150 -4.56 1.51 7.73
CA ILE A 150 -5.41 0.33 7.91
C ILE A 150 -5.47 -0.19 9.35
N PRO A 151 -4.35 -0.34 10.09
CA PRO A 151 -4.42 -0.86 11.45
C PRO A 151 -5.30 0.01 12.36
N ASN A 152 -5.15 1.33 12.26
CA ASN A 152 -5.97 2.28 13.01
C ASN A 152 -7.44 2.21 12.59
N LEU A 153 -7.73 1.99 11.31
CA LEU A 153 -9.11 1.85 10.83
C LEU A 153 -9.75 0.58 11.37
N VAL A 154 -9.10 -0.56 11.17
CA VAL A 154 -9.60 -1.87 11.59
C VAL A 154 -9.90 -1.90 13.10
N LYS A 155 -9.02 -1.33 13.94
CA LYS A 155 -9.24 -1.21 15.39
C LYS A 155 -10.48 -0.38 15.77
N ASN A 156 -10.93 0.51 14.88
CA ASN A 156 -12.10 1.36 15.10
C ASN A 156 -13.39 0.87 14.40
N LEU A 157 -13.36 -0.22 13.63
CA LEU A 157 -14.45 -0.68 12.75
C LEU A 157 -15.52 -1.55 13.43
N ASN A 158 -15.68 -1.48 14.75
CA ASN A 158 -16.56 -2.38 15.54
C ASN A 158 -17.95 -2.65 14.93
N SER A 159 -18.63 -1.62 14.41
CA SER A 159 -19.99 -1.76 13.84
C SER A 159 -20.07 -2.32 12.41
N SER A 160 -18.96 -2.32 11.67
CA SER A 160 -18.90 -2.77 10.27
C SER A 160 -18.00 -3.99 10.08
N TYR A 161 -17.85 -4.78 11.14
CA TYR A 161 -17.10 -6.03 11.12
C TYR A 161 -17.62 -7.02 10.06
N CYS A 162 -18.95 -7.08 9.85
CA CYS A 162 -19.53 -7.95 8.82
C CYS A 162 -19.10 -7.54 7.40
N GLU A 163 -19.05 -6.24 7.09
CA GLU A 163 -18.57 -5.74 5.79
C GLU A 163 -17.09 -6.09 5.60
N LEU A 164 -16.29 -5.97 6.66
CA LEU A 164 -14.87 -6.34 6.65
C LEU A 164 -14.67 -7.84 6.39
N LEU A 165 -15.45 -8.71 7.06
CA LEU A 165 -15.41 -10.15 6.82
C LEU A 165 -15.77 -10.51 5.38
N HIS A 166 -16.75 -9.83 4.78
CA HIS A 166 -17.11 -10.04 3.38
C HIS A 166 -15.95 -9.70 2.43
N LEU A 167 -15.24 -8.58 2.67
CA LEU A 167 -14.05 -8.20 1.89
C LEU A 167 -12.89 -9.18 2.05
N ILE A 168 -12.74 -9.78 3.24
CA ILE A 168 -11.74 -10.82 3.49
C ILE A 168 -12.13 -12.14 2.81
N SER A 169 -13.42 -12.48 2.77
CA SER A 169 -13.90 -13.73 2.16
C SER A 169 -13.74 -13.75 0.65
N ASP A 170 -13.91 -12.61 -0.02
CA ASP A 170 -13.77 -12.47 -1.46
C ASP A 170 -12.87 -11.28 -1.83
N PRO A 171 -11.55 -11.38 -1.59
CA PRO A 171 -10.64 -10.27 -1.79
C PRO A 171 -10.36 -10.06 -3.29
N PRO A 172 -10.32 -8.80 -3.78
CA PRO A 172 -9.89 -8.49 -5.14
C PRO A 172 -8.47 -8.96 -5.43
N GLU A 173 -8.17 -9.21 -6.71
CA GLU A 173 -6.84 -9.65 -7.12
C GLU A 173 -5.76 -8.61 -6.73
N GLY A 174 -4.64 -9.10 -6.21
CA GLY A 174 -3.55 -8.25 -5.71
C GLY A 174 -3.78 -7.63 -4.33
N SER A 175 -4.91 -7.87 -3.66
CA SER A 175 -5.19 -7.38 -2.30
C SER A 175 -4.70 -8.30 -1.17
N LYS A 176 -4.06 -9.43 -1.47
CA LYS A 176 -3.50 -10.38 -0.49
C LYS A 176 -2.71 -9.71 0.65
N GLY A 177 -1.78 -8.82 0.32
CA GLY A 177 -0.97 -8.14 1.34
C GLY A 177 -1.78 -7.23 2.26
N LEU A 178 -2.90 -6.68 1.77
CA LEU A 178 -3.84 -5.92 2.58
C LEU A 178 -4.65 -6.85 3.49
N VAL A 179 -5.09 -8.01 2.99
CA VAL A 179 -5.78 -9.03 3.80
C VAL A 179 -4.90 -9.48 4.97
N VAL A 180 -3.64 -9.85 4.71
CA VAL A 180 -2.70 -10.26 5.76
C VAL A 180 -2.58 -9.19 6.83
N LEU A 181 -2.40 -7.92 6.46
CA LEU A 181 -2.30 -6.80 7.41
C LEU A 181 -3.56 -6.63 8.26
N VAL A 182 -4.74 -6.80 7.66
CA VAL A 182 -6.03 -6.74 8.39
C VAL A 182 -6.12 -7.90 9.38
N LEU A 183 -5.75 -9.12 8.96
CA LEU A 183 -5.76 -10.29 9.83
C LEU A 183 -4.80 -10.12 11.00
N GLU A 184 -3.55 -9.72 10.74
CA GLU A 184 -2.56 -9.39 11.77
C GLU A 184 -3.12 -8.38 12.78
N THR A 185 -3.73 -7.30 12.31
CA THR A 185 -4.31 -6.26 13.17
C THR A 185 -5.45 -6.81 14.05
N LEU A 186 -6.32 -7.66 13.50
CA LEU A 186 -7.44 -8.25 14.25
C LEU A 186 -6.95 -9.25 15.31
N THR A 187 -5.89 -10.00 15.01
CA THR A 187 -5.34 -11.04 15.89
C THR A 187 -4.33 -10.53 16.92
N GLU A 188 -3.79 -9.32 16.74
CA GLU A 188 -2.80 -8.72 17.65
C GLU A 188 -3.40 -8.42 19.03
N GLU A 189 -4.61 -7.86 19.08
CA GLU A 189 -5.23 -7.38 20.32
C GLU A 189 -6.39 -8.25 20.83
N SER A 190 -6.84 -9.25 20.04
CA SER A 190 -7.99 -10.06 20.41
C SER A 190 -7.88 -11.50 19.92
N THR A 191 -8.47 -12.43 20.70
CA THR A 191 -8.68 -13.80 20.22
C THR A 191 -9.62 -13.75 19.02
N PRO A 192 -9.24 -14.31 17.86
CA PRO A 192 -10.06 -14.23 16.67
C PRO A 192 -11.42 -14.90 16.90
N SER A 193 -12.46 -14.29 16.33
CA SER A 193 -13.82 -14.82 16.39
C SER A 193 -13.94 -16.12 15.59
N SER A 194 -14.92 -16.96 15.92
CA SER A 194 -15.23 -18.18 15.14
C SER A 194 -15.51 -17.86 13.67
N ASP A 195 -16.20 -16.75 13.41
CA ASP A 195 -16.59 -16.34 12.07
C ASP A 195 -15.37 -15.96 11.24
N LEU A 196 -14.39 -15.27 11.84
CA LEU A 196 -13.12 -14.96 11.18
C LEU A 196 -12.34 -16.22 10.84
N ILE A 197 -12.29 -17.20 11.75
CA ILE A 197 -11.60 -18.48 11.52
C ILE A 197 -12.21 -19.21 10.32
N VAL A 198 -13.55 -19.28 10.24
CA VAL A 198 -14.25 -19.93 9.12
C VAL A 198 -13.96 -19.21 7.80
N VAL A 199 -14.04 -17.88 7.79
CA VAL A 199 -13.78 -17.08 6.58
C VAL A 199 -12.33 -17.26 6.11
N VAL A 200 -11.35 -17.23 7.00
CA VAL A 200 -9.93 -17.36 6.64
C VAL A 200 -9.59 -18.78 6.17
N LYS A 201 -10.16 -19.82 6.81
CA LYS A 201 -10.03 -21.20 6.32
C LYS A 201 -10.60 -21.34 4.91
N HIS A 202 -11.80 -20.82 4.68
CA HIS A 202 -12.42 -20.84 3.36
C HIS A 202 -11.57 -20.08 2.32
N LEU A 203 -11.01 -18.92 2.69
CA LEU A 203 -10.14 -18.13 1.83
C LEU A 203 -8.84 -18.87 1.45
N TYR A 204 -8.25 -19.60 2.40
CA TYR A 204 -7.07 -20.43 2.19
C TYR A 204 -7.35 -21.55 1.19
N GLU A 205 -8.44 -22.30 1.38
CA GLU A 205 -8.80 -23.44 0.54
C GLU A 205 -9.17 -23.01 -0.89
N THR A 206 -9.82 -21.86 -1.06
CA THR A 206 -10.45 -21.46 -2.33
C THR A 206 -9.60 -20.54 -3.20
N LYS A 207 -8.90 -19.55 -2.63
CA LYS A 207 -8.29 -18.47 -3.43
C LYS A 207 -6.81 -18.26 -3.22
N LEU A 208 -6.37 -18.07 -1.98
CA LEU A 208 -5.01 -17.60 -1.72
C LEU A 208 -4.00 -18.75 -1.60
N LYS A 209 -4.41 -19.92 -1.07
CA LYS A 209 -3.55 -21.11 -0.82
C LYS A 209 -2.16 -20.78 -0.27
N ASP A 210 -2.08 -19.75 0.56
CA ASP A 210 -0.83 -19.28 1.15
C ASP A 210 -0.92 -19.42 2.67
N ALA A 211 0.02 -20.14 3.26
CA ALA A 211 0.11 -20.28 4.70
C ALA A 211 0.28 -18.93 5.42
N ALA A 212 0.77 -17.89 4.74
CA ALA A 212 0.93 -16.55 5.32
C ALA A 212 -0.37 -15.94 5.87
N ILE A 213 -1.53 -16.26 5.30
CA ILE A 213 -2.83 -15.79 5.85
C ILE A 213 -3.25 -16.57 7.11
N LEU A 214 -2.67 -17.74 7.35
CA LEU A 214 -2.91 -18.54 8.55
C LEU A 214 -1.98 -18.17 9.70
N ILE A 215 -0.79 -17.60 9.42
CA ILE A 215 0.22 -17.22 10.42
C ILE A 215 -0.38 -16.41 11.59
N PRO A 216 -1.17 -15.34 11.35
CA PRO A 216 -1.70 -14.53 12.43
C PRO A 216 -2.71 -15.29 13.32
N MET A 217 -3.29 -16.37 12.81
CA MET A 217 -4.31 -17.17 13.49
C MET A 217 -3.75 -18.44 14.15
N LEU A 218 -2.44 -18.70 14.04
CA LEU A 218 -1.79 -19.90 14.59
C LEU A 218 -2.00 -20.09 16.09
N SER A 219 -2.10 -19.01 16.86
CA SER A 219 -2.39 -19.05 18.30
C SER A 219 -3.81 -19.54 18.63
N SER A 220 -4.73 -19.46 17.66
CA SER A 220 -6.14 -19.82 17.81
C SER A 220 -6.50 -21.18 17.20
N PHE A 221 -5.64 -21.74 16.36
CA PHE A 221 -5.83 -23.11 15.87
C PHE A 221 -5.53 -24.11 17.00
N SER A 222 -6.41 -25.08 17.18
CA SER A 222 -6.20 -26.18 18.13
C SER A 222 -4.95 -26.97 17.75
N LYS A 223 -4.24 -27.52 18.75
CA LYS A 223 -3.00 -28.32 18.58
C LYS A 223 -3.15 -29.49 17.58
N ASP A 224 -4.36 -29.97 17.33
CA ASP A 224 -4.65 -31.06 16.38
C ASP A 224 -4.68 -30.60 14.90
N GLU A 225 -4.79 -29.30 14.60
CA GLU A 225 -4.84 -28.79 13.21
C GLU A 225 -3.47 -28.29 12.69
N VAL A 226 -2.50 -28.08 13.57
CA VAL A 226 -1.14 -27.61 13.21
C VAL A 226 -0.33 -28.69 12.48
N CYS A 227 -0.70 -29.98 12.61
CA CYS A 227 0.00 -31.09 11.97
C CYS A 227 -0.33 -31.31 10.48
N TYR A 228 -1.33 -30.63 9.90
CA TYR A 228 -1.65 -30.78 8.47
C TYR A 228 -0.92 -29.77 7.57
N VAL A 229 -0.33 -28.71 8.10
CA VAL A 229 0.33 -27.64 7.31
C VAL A 229 1.83 -27.90 7.10
N THR A 230 2.39 -28.95 7.71
CA THR A 230 3.82 -29.32 7.61
C THR A 230 4.11 -30.47 6.65
N TYR A 231 3.10 -30.99 5.95
CA TYR A 231 3.24 -32.10 5.01
C TYR A 231 2.39 -31.91 3.73
N GLU A 232 2.55 -30.79 3.02
CA GLU A 232 2.31 -30.72 1.56
C GLU A 232 3.33 -29.79 0.91
#